data_AF-A0AA88UIS1-F1
#
_entry.id   AF-A0AA88UIS1-F1
#
_cell.length_a   1.000
_cell.length_b   1.000
_cell.length_c   1.000
_cell.angle_alpha   90.00
_cell.angle_beta   90.00
_cell.angle_gamma   90.00
#
_symmetry.space_group_name_H-M   'P 1'
#
loop_
_entity.id
_entity.type
_entity.pdbx_description
1 polymer ?
#
loop_
_entity_poly.entity_id
_entity_poly.type
_entity_poly.pdbx_seq_one_letter_code
_entity_poly.pdbx_strand_id
1 'polypeptide(L)'
;MATSANEEKLAPASTKVSVLNCVDLSSPDIQTSVSLLKQACLDSGFFYVINHGISEEFMDEVFAQSKRFFDLPMEEKMKLLRNEKHRGYTPVLDEYLDPVNQINGDYKEGYYIGVEVPEDDPEAEKPFYGPNVWPAADRVSEPAKGIYGAGAHSDFGFITLLATDDVFGLQICKDKDAEPQMWEYIAPLKGAFIVNLADMLERWSNCIF
;
A
#
# COMPACT_ATOMS: atom_id res chain seq x y z
N MET A 1 -25.96 -27.27 9.93
CA MET A 1 -25.10 -26.70 8.87
C MET A 1 -25.80 -25.46 8.36
N ALA A 2 -25.14 -24.31 8.39
CA ALA A 2 -25.61 -23.10 7.72
C ALA A 2 -24.47 -22.67 6.79
N THR A 3 -24.76 -22.58 5.49
CA THR A 3 -23.81 -22.07 4.51
C THR A 3 -23.77 -20.55 4.62
N SER A 4 -22.67 -20.00 5.14
CA SER A 4 -22.38 -18.58 4.97
C SER A 4 -22.29 -18.29 3.47
N ALA A 5 -23.12 -17.37 2.97
CA ALA A 5 -22.93 -16.84 1.64
C ALA A 5 -21.62 -16.06 1.59
N ASN A 6 -20.93 -16.06 0.44
CA ASN A 6 -19.92 -15.05 0.18
C ASN A 6 -20.66 -13.70 0.07
N GLU A 7 -20.47 -12.82 1.05
CA GLU A 7 -20.72 -11.40 0.85
C GLU A 7 -19.59 -10.88 -0.05
N GLU A 8 -19.88 -10.75 -1.35
CA GLU A 8 -19.03 -9.98 -2.24
C GLU A 8 -18.94 -8.56 -1.69
N LYS A 9 -17.76 -8.15 -1.20
CA LYS A 9 -17.51 -6.82 -0.64
C LYS A 9 -17.59 -5.77 -1.75
N LEU A 10 -18.81 -5.34 -2.03
CA LEU A 10 -19.14 -4.40 -3.10
C LEU A 10 -18.43 -3.07 -2.93
N ALA A 11 -17.91 -2.53 -4.04
CA ALA A 11 -17.33 -1.20 -4.09
C ALA A 11 -18.35 -0.12 -3.64
N PRO A 12 -17.91 0.99 -3.04
CA PRO A 12 -18.80 2.07 -2.60
C PRO A 12 -19.69 2.58 -3.75
N ALA A 13 -21.00 2.61 -3.49
CA ALA A 13 -22.03 2.81 -4.51
C ALA A 13 -21.81 4.08 -5.35
N SER A 14 -22.05 3.98 -6.66
CA SER A 14 -21.85 5.03 -7.67
C SER A 14 -20.38 5.41 -7.99
N THR A 15 -19.37 4.72 -7.46
CA THR A 15 -17.96 5.07 -7.74
C THR A 15 -17.39 4.36 -8.97
N LYS A 16 -16.50 5.03 -9.70
CA LYS A 16 -15.72 4.47 -10.82
C LYS A 16 -14.59 3.58 -10.29
N VAL A 17 -14.44 2.39 -10.87
CA VAL A 17 -13.36 1.44 -10.57
C VAL A 17 -12.44 1.33 -11.79
N SER A 18 -11.13 1.37 -11.57
CA SER A 18 -10.14 1.15 -12.63
C SER A 18 -10.03 -0.33 -12.98
N VAL A 19 -10.06 -0.63 -14.27
CA VAL A 19 -9.40 -1.83 -14.79
C VAL A 19 -7.93 -1.50 -14.95
N LEU A 20 -7.05 -2.27 -14.29
CA LEU A 20 -5.60 -2.21 -14.48
C LEU A 20 -5.13 -3.41 -15.30
N ASN A 21 -3.98 -3.28 -15.97
CA ASN A 21 -3.33 -4.43 -16.59
C ASN A 21 -2.87 -5.43 -15.51
N CYS A 22 -2.86 -6.73 -15.84
CA CYS A 22 -2.44 -7.79 -14.94
C CYS A 22 -1.25 -8.53 -15.54
N VAL A 23 -0.11 -8.52 -14.85
CA VAL A 23 1.16 -9.10 -15.31
C VAL A 23 1.40 -10.42 -14.59
N ASP A 24 1.42 -11.52 -15.35
CA ASP A 24 1.74 -12.85 -14.87
C ASP A 24 3.25 -13.11 -14.97
N LEU A 25 3.91 -13.32 -13.83
CA LEU A 25 5.36 -13.61 -13.76
C LEU A 25 5.72 -15.09 -14.00
N SER A 26 4.73 -15.98 -14.00
CA SER A 26 4.90 -17.39 -14.39
C SER A 26 4.65 -17.63 -15.89
N SER A 27 4.10 -16.63 -16.60
CA SER A 27 3.84 -16.70 -18.04
C SER A 27 5.13 -16.98 -18.84
N PRO A 28 5.15 -18.02 -19.70
CA PRO A 28 6.27 -18.24 -20.62
C PRO A 28 6.29 -17.21 -21.77
N ASP A 29 5.20 -16.48 -22.01
CA ASP A 29 5.17 -15.40 -23.01
C ASP A 29 5.61 -14.07 -22.40
N ILE A 30 6.93 -13.90 -22.34
CA ILE A 30 7.60 -12.67 -21.92
C ILE A 30 7.21 -11.48 -22.82
N GLN A 31 6.87 -11.68 -24.09
CA GLN A 31 6.52 -10.56 -24.98
C GLN A 31 5.15 -9.98 -24.65
N THR A 32 4.17 -10.84 -24.32
CA THR A 32 2.88 -10.39 -23.79
C THR A 32 3.03 -9.70 -22.44
N SER A 33 3.78 -10.27 -21.49
CA SER A 33 3.99 -9.66 -20.16
C SER A 33 4.73 -8.31 -20.24
N VAL A 34 5.75 -8.17 -21.11
CA VAL A 34 6.45 -6.89 -21.35
C VAL A 34 5.55 -5.86 -22.03
N SER A 35 4.66 -6.30 -22.93
CA SER A 35 3.69 -5.40 -23.59
C SER A 35 2.67 -4.85 -22.59
N LEU A 36 2.12 -5.70 -21.73
CA LEU A 36 1.17 -5.32 -20.68
C LEU A 36 1.81 -4.40 -19.64
N LEU A 37 3.04 -4.70 -19.20
CA LEU A 37 3.81 -3.86 -18.28
C LEU A 37 4.05 -2.47 -18.89
N LYS A 38 4.57 -2.41 -20.12
CA LYS A 38 4.80 -1.13 -20.82
C LYS A 38 3.50 -0.32 -20.98
N GLN A 39 2.39 -0.98 -21.28
CA GLN A 39 1.09 -0.33 -21.42
C GLN A 39 0.63 0.27 -20.08
N ALA A 40 0.76 -0.45 -18.97
CA ALA A 40 0.45 0.08 -17.64
C ALA A 40 1.29 1.30 -17.26
N CYS A 41 2.60 1.24 -17.52
CA CYS A 41 3.53 2.35 -17.28
C CYS A 41 3.19 3.60 -18.11
N LEU A 42 2.54 3.45 -19.27
CA LEU A 42 2.13 4.57 -20.13
C LEU A 42 0.70 5.08 -19.86
N ASP A 43 -0.17 4.26 -19.27
CA ASP A 43 -1.60 4.59 -19.07
C ASP A 43 -1.90 5.24 -17.71
N SER A 44 -1.24 4.79 -16.64
CA SER A 44 -1.53 5.25 -15.27
C SER A 44 -0.42 5.01 -14.25
N GLY A 45 0.64 4.28 -14.62
CA GLY A 45 1.69 3.86 -13.68
C GLY A 45 1.29 2.69 -12.76
N PHE A 46 0.02 2.25 -12.74
CA PHE A 46 -0.50 1.18 -11.87
C PHE A 46 -0.83 -0.12 -12.64
N PHE A 47 -0.49 -1.28 -12.07
CA PHE A 47 -0.83 -2.62 -12.57
C PHE A 47 -0.96 -3.65 -11.44
N TYR A 48 -1.62 -4.77 -11.71
CA TYR A 48 -1.53 -5.96 -10.84
C TYR A 48 -0.35 -6.84 -11.28
N VAL A 49 0.28 -7.51 -10.31
CA VAL A 49 1.23 -8.60 -10.53
C VAL A 49 0.70 -9.87 -9.86
N ILE A 50 0.62 -10.96 -10.62
CA ILE A 50 0.18 -12.29 -10.14
C ILE A 50 1.25 -13.36 -10.38
N ASN A 51 1.08 -14.51 -9.73
CA ASN A 51 1.96 -15.68 -9.86
C ASN A 51 3.44 -15.37 -9.53
N HIS A 52 3.68 -14.41 -8.64
CA HIS A 52 4.98 -13.88 -8.22
C HIS A 52 5.77 -14.82 -7.26
N GLY A 53 5.35 -16.07 -7.08
CA GLY A 53 6.06 -17.07 -6.27
C GLY A 53 5.96 -16.92 -4.75
N ILE A 54 5.21 -15.94 -4.24
CA ILE A 54 4.82 -15.85 -2.82
C ILE A 54 3.44 -16.50 -2.68
N SER A 55 3.24 -17.35 -1.68
CA SER A 55 1.97 -18.06 -1.48
C SER A 55 0.90 -17.17 -0.85
N GLU A 56 -0.36 -17.39 -1.25
CA GLU A 56 -1.53 -16.76 -0.60
C GLU A 56 -1.55 -17.02 0.91
N GLU A 57 -1.18 -18.23 1.35
CA GLU A 57 -1.10 -18.58 2.79
C GLU A 57 -0.14 -17.66 3.57
N PHE A 58 0.99 -17.29 2.97
CA PHE A 58 1.93 -16.36 3.60
C PHE A 58 1.40 -14.92 3.59
N MET A 59 0.73 -14.50 2.53
CA MET A 59 0.07 -13.17 2.47
C MET A 59 -1.08 -13.08 3.48
N ASP A 60 -1.91 -14.12 3.59
CA ASP A 60 -3.02 -14.21 4.54
C ASP A 60 -2.51 -14.18 6.00
N GLU A 61 -1.40 -14.86 6.33
CA GLU A 61 -0.81 -14.75 7.69
C GLU A 61 -0.13 -13.38 7.92
N VAL A 62 0.49 -12.75 6.92
CA VAL A 62 0.99 -11.36 7.05
C VAL A 62 -0.18 -10.41 7.32
N PHE A 63 -1.32 -10.56 6.65
CA PHE A 63 -2.53 -9.80 6.98
C PHE A 63 -3.11 -10.16 8.34
N ALA A 64 -3.03 -11.42 8.79
CA ALA A 64 -3.45 -11.81 10.13
C ALA A 64 -2.57 -11.16 11.21
N GLN A 65 -1.24 -11.10 11.04
CA GLN A 65 -0.34 -10.42 11.97
C GLN A 65 -0.50 -8.89 11.90
N SER A 66 -0.62 -8.31 10.70
CA SER A 66 -0.92 -6.88 10.50
C SER A 66 -2.22 -6.50 11.17
N LYS A 67 -3.28 -7.30 11.00
CA LYS A 67 -4.54 -7.11 11.72
C LYS A 67 -4.31 -7.19 13.21
N ARG A 68 -3.66 -8.23 13.77
CA ARG A 68 -3.29 -8.36 15.19
C ARG A 68 -2.38 -7.22 15.74
N PHE A 69 -1.82 -6.37 14.86
CA PHE A 69 -1.10 -5.14 15.22
C PHE A 69 -1.99 -3.89 15.19
N PHE A 70 -2.67 -3.62 14.07
CA PHE A 70 -3.50 -2.41 13.96
C PHE A 70 -4.75 -2.53 14.83
N ASP A 71 -5.22 -3.76 14.98
CA ASP A 71 -5.73 -4.20 16.27
C ASP A 71 -4.63 -4.00 17.35
N LEU A 72 -4.59 -2.82 18.00
CA LEU A 72 -3.93 -2.52 19.29
C LEU A 72 -4.58 -1.28 19.94
N PRO A 73 -4.69 -1.17 21.28
CA PRO A 73 -5.14 0.04 21.95
C PRO A 73 -3.99 1.06 21.90
N MET A 74 -4.34 2.34 21.86
CA MET A 74 -3.37 3.40 21.55
C MET A 74 -2.17 3.44 22.52
N GLU A 75 -2.39 3.20 23.82
CA GLU A 75 -1.30 3.19 24.83
C GLU A 75 -0.20 2.18 24.51
N GLU A 76 -0.58 0.99 24.05
CA GLU A 76 0.35 -0.08 23.70
C GLU A 76 1.02 0.18 22.33
N LYS A 77 0.32 0.75 21.34
CA LYS A 77 0.96 1.17 20.06
C LYS A 77 2.03 2.23 20.29
N MET A 78 1.74 3.21 21.15
CA MET A 78 2.64 4.32 21.45
C MET A 78 3.92 3.88 22.19
N LYS A 79 3.97 2.69 22.81
CA LYS A 79 5.23 2.11 23.33
C LYS A 79 6.23 1.74 22.22
N LEU A 80 5.73 1.63 20.98
CA LEU A 80 6.46 1.16 19.81
C LEU A 80 6.69 2.29 18.80
N LEU A 81 6.52 3.55 19.22
CA LEU A 81 6.58 4.75 18.39
C LEU A 81 7.82 4.77 17.48
N ARG A 82 7.60 5.19 16.22
CA ARG A 82 8.59 5.20 15.15
C ARG A 82 9.88 5.89 15.58
N ASN A 83 10.98 5.14 15.57
CA ASN A 83 12.30 5.63 15.95
C ASN A 83 13.02 6.36 14.80
N GLU A 84 14.19 6.94 15.10
CA GLU A 84 15.04 7.68 14.14
C GLU A 84 15.52 6.84 12.94
N LYS A 85 15.42 5.51 13.02
CA LYS A 85 15.75 4.57 11.93
C LYS A 85 14.53 4.21 11.08
N HIS A 86 13.40 4.90 11.28
CA HIS A 86 12.10 4.60 10.69
C HIS A 86 11.71 3.13 10.91
N ARG A 87 11.73 2.69 12.17
CA ARG A 87 11.14 1.41 12.62
C ARG A 87 10.10 1.65 13.70
N GLY A 88 8.97 0.95 13.62
CA GLY A 88 7.89 1.03 14.60
C GLY A 88 6.66 1.82 14.13
N TYR A 89 5.86 2.24 15.11
CA TYR A 89 4.50 2.77 14.96
C TYR A 89 4.44 4.23 14.55
N THR A 90 3.64 4.51 13.53
CA THR A 90 3.24 5.86 13.11
C THR A 90 1.78 6.08 13.52
N PRO A 91 1.52 6.95 14.52
CA PRO A 91 0.15 7.23 14.94
C PRO A 91 -0.65 8.00 13.88
N VAL A 92 -1.97 7.92 14.01
CA VAL A 92 -2.93 8.78 13.29
C VAL A 92 -2.55 10.25 13.51
N LEU A 93 -2.50 11.04 12.43
CA LEU A 93 -2.06 12.45 12.34
C LEU A 93 -0.54 12.73 12.42
N ASP A 94 0.33 11.71 12.43
CA ASP A 94 1.80 11.90 12.45
C ASP A 94 2.38 12.33 11.09
N GLU A 95 1.72 11.96 9.98
CA GLU A 95 2.22 12.15 8.61
C GLU A 95 1.38 13.15 7.82
N TYR A 96 2.04 13.89 6.93
CA TYR A 96 1.48 15.01 6.18
C TYR A 96 1.79 14.83 4.69
N LEU A 97 1.07 13.91 4.04
CA LEU A 97 1.27 13.57 2.63
C LEU A 97 0.59 14.60 1.71
N ASP A 98 -0.62 15.06 2.05
CA ASP A 98 -1.33 16.12 1.33
C ASP A 98 -1.50 17.38 2.21
N PRO A 99 -0.52 18.31 2.24
CA PRO A 99 -0.60 19.52 3.05
C PRO A 99 -1.65 20.55 2.55
N VAL A 100 -2.33 20.30 1.42
CA VAL A 100 -3.38 21.18 0.89
C VAL A 100 -4.75 20.76 1.43
N ASN A 101 -5.04 19.44 1.43
CA ASN A 101 -6.33 18.91 1.87
C ASN A 101 -6.32 18.33 3.30
N GLN A 102 -5.15 17.95 3.85
CA GLN A 102 -5.01 17.35 5.19
C GLN A 102 -4.36 18.31 6.20
N ILE A 103 -5.09 19.36 6.58
CA ILE A 103 -4.64 20.37 7.58
C ILE A 103 -4.18 19.73 8.91
N ASN A 104 -4.75 18.58 9.28
CA ASN A 104 -4.45 17.87 10.53
C ASN A 104 -3.44 16.71 10.36
N GLY A 105 -3.03 16.37 9.13
CA GLY A 105 -2.30 15.13 8.82
C GLY A 105 -3.21 13.95 8.42
N ASP A 106 -2.58 12.82 8.11
CA ASP A 106 -3.17 11.56 7.67
C ASP A 106 -4.05 10.88 8.73
N TYR A 107 -5.21 10.33 8.33
CA TYR A 107 -6.02 9.51 9.25
C TYR A 107 -5.72 7.99 9.17
N LYS A 108 -4.68 7.57 8.44
CA LYS A 108 -4.03 6.27 8.65
C LYS A 108 -3.18 6.29 9.92
N GLU A 109 -3.09 5.12 10.52
CA GLU A 109 -1.93 4.72 11.29
C GLU A 109 -1.06 3.77 10.45
N GLY A 110 0.23 3.68 10.77
CA GLY A 110 1.20 2.87 10.02
C GLY A 110 2.17 2.11 10.92
N TYR A 111 2.88 1.14 10.34
CA TYR A 111 3.97 0.44 11.01
C TYR A 111 5.12 0.19 10.04
N TYR A 112 6.30 0.70 10.38
CA TYR A 112 7.48 0.56 9.54
C TYR A 112 8.34 -0.60 10.04
N ILE A 113 8.44 -1.63 9.20
CA ILE A 113 9.42 -2.71 9.32
C ILE A 113 10.42 -2.62 8.17
N GLY A 114 11.54 -3.30 8.31
CA GLY A 114 12.51 -3.50 7.23
C GLY A 114 13.33 -4.76 7.48
N VAL A 115 14.48 -4.85 6.81
CA VAL A 115 15.46 -5.92 7.09
C VAL A 115 15.81 -5.86 8.58
N GLU A 116 15.70 -7.02 9.23
CA GLU A 116 16.08 -7.23 10.63
C GLU A 116 17.60 -7.22 10.72
N VAL A 117 18.15 -6.26 11.49
CA VAL A 117 19.60 -6.10 11.68
C VAL A 117 19.84 -6.01 13.19
N PRO A 118 20.62 -6.93 13.79
CA PRO A 118 20.90 -6.91 15.22
C PRO A 118 21.50 -5.56 15.69
N GLU A 119 21.22 -5.19 16.94
CA GLU A 119 21.72 -3.93 17.51
C GLU A 119 23.25 -3.91 17.67
N ASP A 120 23.90 -5.08 17.72
CA ASP A 120 25.34 -5.27 17.75
C ASP A 120 26.00 -5.47 16.37
N ASP A 121 25.22 -5.44 15.28
CA ASP A 121 25.76 -5.52 13.91
C ASP A 121 26.30 -4.15 13.44
N PRO A 122 27.53 -4.05 12.89
CA PRO A 122 28.07 -2.80 12.35
C PRO A 122 27.22 -2.12 11.27
N GLU A 123 26.36 -2.85 10.56
CA GLU A 123 25.41 -2.27 9.60
C GLU A 123 24.31 -1.44 10.30
N ALA A 124 24.04 -1.67 11.59
CA ALA A 124 23.04 -0.92 12.36
C ALA A 124 23.40 0.56 12.58
N GLU A 125 24.65 0.98 12.34
CA GLU A 125 25.02 2.41 12.34
C GLU A 125 24.52 3.16 11.10
N LYS A 126 23.93 2.46 10.11
CA LYS A 126 23.41 3.08 8.87
C LYS A 126 21.97 3.57 9.02
N PRO A 127 21.61 4.71 8.40
CA PRO A 127 20.21 5.14 8.29
C PRO A 127 19.34 4.01 7.72
N PHE A 128 18.20 3.76 8.35
CA PHE A 128 17.25 2.67 8.03
C PHE A 128 17.72 1.23 8.35
N TYR A 129 18.81 1.02 9.09
CA TYR A 129 19.29 -0.32 9.52
C TYR A 129 19.23 -0.47 11.05
N GLY A 130 18.64 -1.56 11.53
CA GLY A 130 18.49 -1.88 12.96
C GLY A 130 17.35 -2.86 13.21
N PRO A 131 17.09 -3.22 14.48
CA PRO A 131 16.07 -4.20 14.83
C PRO A 131 14.66 -3.65 14.58
N ASN A 132 13.73 -4.56 14.25
CA ASN A 132 12.30 -4.23 14.21
C ASN A 132 11.69 -4.28 15.62
N VAL A 133 10.67 -3.46 15.83
CA VAL A 133 9.86 -3.39 17.07
C VAL A 133 8.59 -4.25 16.87
N TRP A 134 7.95 -4.81 17.91
CA TRP A 134 6.84 -5.79 17.78
C TRP A 134 5.72 -5.73 18.91
N PRO A 135 4.45 -6.24 18.72
CA PRO A 135 3.18 -5.71 19.37
C PRO A 135 1.99 -6.70 19.82
N ALA A 136 0.75 -6.24 20.23
CA ALA A 136 -0.53 -7.06 20.46
C ALA A 136 -2.03 -6.46 20.81
N ALA A 137 -3.05 -6.30 19.89
CA ALA A 137 -4.61 -6.21 19.96
C ALA A 137 -5.50 -5.08 20.71
N ASP A 138 -6.44 -4.15 20.26
CA ASP A 138 -7.40 -3.83 19.10
C ASP A 138 -7.70 -2.32 18.57
N ARG A 139 -8.05 -1.98 17.26
CA ARG A 139 -8.51 -0.65 16.59
C ARG A 139 -8.68 -0.57 14.99
N VAL A 140 -9.38 0.46 14.37
CA VAL A 140 -9.71 0.66 12.86
C VAL A 140 -10.03 2.15 12.34
N SER A 141 -10.27 2.44 11.02
CA SER A 141 -10.54 3.77 10.31
C SER A 141 -11.77 3.89 9.29
N GLU A 142 -12.09 5.06 8.64
CA GLU A 142 -13.32 5.30 7.78
C GLU A 142 -13.32 6.43 6.64
N PRO A 143 -13.01 6.18 5.34
CA PRO A 143 -12.89 7.24 4.31
C PRO A 143 -14.11 8.12 3.97
N ALA A 144 -15.34 7.59 3.95
CA ALA A 144 -16.53 8.29 3.41
C ALA A 144 -16.97 9.55 4.20
N LYS A 145 -16.33 9.81 5.36
CA LYS A 145 -16.52 11.00 6.21
C LYS A 145 -15.41 12.05 6.02
N GLY A 146 -14.52 11.86 5.03
CA GLY A 146 -13.27 12.63 4.88
C GLY A 146 -12.12 12.13 5.77
N ILE A 147 -12.27 10.95 6.39
CA ILE A 147 -11.26 10.33 7.27
C ILE A 147 -10.43 9.35 6.43
N TYR A 148 -9.68 9.90 5.47
CA TYR A 148 -8.83 9.15 4.55
C TYR A 148 -7.70 8.42 5.27
N GLY A 149 -7.36 7.22 4.83
CA GLY A 149 -6.16 6.51 5.28
C GLY A 149 -4.90 7.33 4.93
N ALA A 150 -4.33 7.08 3.76
CA ALA A 150 -3.35 8.01 3.19
C ALA A 150 -4.06 9.15 2.45
N GLY A 151 -3.46 10.34 2.44
CA GLY A 151 -3.83 11.46 1.59
C GLY A 151 -3.48 11.26 0.12
N ALA A 152 -3.79 12.24 -0.72
CA ALA A 152 -3.36 12.25 -2.12
C ALA A 152 -1.85 12.54 -2.21
N HIS A 153 -1.09 11.60 -2.77
CA HIS A 153 0.36 11.72 -2.94
C HIS A 153 0.85 10.88 -4.12
N SER A 154 2.07 11.15 -4.58
CA SER A 154 2.88 10.18 -5.33
C SER A 154 3.91 9.54 -4.40
N ASP A 155 4.36 8.34 -4.73
CA ASP A 155 5.51 7.71 -4.07
C ASP A 155 6.81 8.36 -4.55
N PHE A 156 7.72 8.69 -3.63
CA PHE A 156 9.03 9.27 -3.99
C PHE A 156 10.01 8.25 -4.62
N GLY A 157 9.77 6.94 -4.45
CA GLY A 157 10.71 5.88 -4.81
C GLY A 157 10.84 5.58 -6.31
N PHE A 158 11.19 4.33 -6.65
CA PHE A 158 11.17 3.81 -8.03
C PHE A 158 9.92 2.98 -8.34
N ILE A 159 9.54 2.10 -7.41
CA ILE A 159 8.44 1.15 -7.56
C ILE A 159 7.95 0.73 -6.19
N THR A 160 6.63 0.63 -6.02
CA THR A 160 5.97 0.18 -4.79
C THR A 160 5.18 -1.08 -5.08
N LEU A 161 5.24 -2.06 -4.15
CA LEU A 161 4.46 -3.30 -4.20
C LEU A 161 3.50 -3.31 -3.01
N LEU A 162 2.24 -2.97 -3.25
CA LEU A 162 1.16 -2.96 -2.27
C LEU A 162 0.39 -4.28 -2.31
N ALA A 163 0.42 -5.04 -1.21
CA ALA A 163 -0.57 -6.08 -0.97
C ALA A 163 -1.84 -5.43 -0.38
N THR A 164 -3.03 -5.91 -0.76
CA THR A 164 -4.30 -5.55 -0.09
C THR A 164 -4.96 -6.78 0.51
N ASP A 165 -5.79 -6.56 1.53
CA ASP A 165 -6.83 -7.52 1.91
C ASP A 165 -7.99 -7.44 0.90
N ASP A 166 -9.20 -7.86 1.29
CA ASP A 166 -10.41 -7.83 0.47
C ASP A 166 -11.27 -6.56 0.67
N VAL A 167 -10.71 -5.49 1.26
CA VAL A 167 -11.42 -4.22 1.51
C VAL A 167 -11.05 -3.16 0.46
N PHE A 168 -12.06 -2.49 -0.09
CA PHE A 168 -11.85 -1.33 -0.98
C PHE A 168 -11.28 -0.15 -0.18
N GLY A 169 -10.08 0.30 -0.54
CA GLY A 169 -9.40 1.45 0.10
C GLY A 169 -8.58 2.31 -0.87
N LEU A 170 -7.77 1.70 -1.74
CA LEU A 170 -6.93 2.44 -2.69
C LEU A 170 -7.78 3.15 -3.76
N GLN A 171 -7.50 4.44 -3.96
CA GLN A 171 -7.97 5.24 -5.10
C GLN A 171 -6.75 5.81 -5.83
N ILE A 172 -6.83 5.92 -7.16
CA ILE A 172 -5.79 6.56 -8.00
C ILE A 172 -6.37 7.73 -8.79
N CYS A 173 -5.55 8.73 -9.06
CA CYS A 173 -5.82 9.77 -10.05
C CYS A 173 -4.88 9.57 -11.25
N LYS A 174 -5.43 9.29 -12.43
CA LYS A 174 -4.64 8.93 -13.63
C LYS A 174 -4.03 10.14 -14.34
N ASP A 175 -4.71 11.27 -14.24
CA ASP A 175 -4.23 12.56 -14.72
C ASP A 175 -4.22 13.52 -13.53
N LYS A 176 -3.05 13.71 -12.94
CA LYS A 176 -2.85 14.58 -11.78
C LYS A 176 -3.01 16.07 -12.10
N ASP A 177 -2.94 16.44 -13.38
CA ASP A 177 -3.01 17.83 -13.86
C ASP A 177 -4.41 18.16 -14.43
N ALA A 178 -5.35 17.20 -14.39
CA ALA A 178 -6.74 17.38 -14.78
C ALA A 178 -7.54 18.23 -13.78
N GLU A 179 -8.43 19.07 -14.30
CA GLU A 179 -9.30 19.95 -13.51
C GLU A 179 -10.79 19.72 -13.87
N PRO A 180 -11.59 19.11 -12.98
CA PRO A 180 -11.22 18.52 -11.69
C PRO A 180 -10.47 17.17 -11.84
N GLN A 181 -9.62 16.86 -10.86
CA GLN A 181 -8.99 15.54 -10.73
C GLN A 181 -10.05 14.43 -10.58
N MET A 182 -9.82 13.30 -11.25
CA MET A 182 -10.76 12.17 -11.31
C MET A 182 -10.19 10.93 -10.61
N TRP A 183 -10.71 10.67 -9.41
CA TRP A 183 -10.31 9.54 -8.57
C TRP A 183 -11.10 8.26 -8.89
N GLU A 184 -10.38 7.14 -9.04
CA GLU A 184 -10.94 5.82 -9.35
C GLU A 184 -10.46 4.78 -8.33
N TYR A 185 -11.37 3.97 -7.77
CA TYR A 185 -10.98 2.87 -6.90
C TYR A 185 -10.18 1.81 -7.67
N ILE A 186 -9.20 1.20 -7.00
CA ILE A 186 -8.62 -0.09 -7.41
C ILE A 186 -9.37 -1.20 -6.68
N ALA A 187 -9.69 -2.29 -7.37
CA ALA A 187 -10.31 -3.45 -6.75
C ALA A 187 -9.23 -4.32 -6.07
N PRO A 188 -9.45 -4.80 -4.84
CA PRO A 188 -8.57 -5.79 -4.24
C PRO A 188 -8.61 -7.09 -5.08
N LEU A 189 -7.43 -7.64 -5.38
CA LEU A 189 -7.26 -8.89 -6.11
C LEU A 189 -6.46 -9.86 -5.24
N LYS A 190 -7.11 -10.92 -4.73
CA LYS A 190 -6.43 -11.88 -3.84
C LYS A 190 -5.28 -12.57 -4.58
N GLY A 191 -4.14 -12.74 -3.89
CA GLY A 191 -2.95 -13.38 -4.44
C GLY A 191 -2.22 -12.53 -5.48
N ALA A 192 -2.44 -11.21 -5.46
CA ALA A 192 -1.74 -10.25 -6.29
C ALA A 192 -1.10 -9.14 -5.45
N PHE A 193 -0.07 -8.50 -6.01
CA PHE A 193 0.33 -7.15 -5.61
C PHE A 193 -0.30 -6.15 -6.57
N ILE A 194 -0.82 -5.04 -6.04
CA ILE A 194 -0.96 -3.79 -6.79
C ILE A 194 0.43 -3.16 -6.82
N VAL A 195 0.89 -2.78 -8.00
CA VAL A 195 2.24 -2.24 -8.23
C VAL A 195 2.12 -0.91 -8.91
N ASN A 196 2.85 0.09 -8.41
CA ASN A 196 2.91 1.42 -9.00
C ASN A 196 4.34 1.91 -9.23
N LEU A 197 4.48 2.76 -10.23
CA LEU A 197 5.69 3.56 -10.44
C LEU A 197 5.70 4.75 -9.46
N ALA A 198 6.84 5.44 -9.41
CA ALA A 198 7.13 6.46 -8.40
C ALA A 198 8.13 7.51 -8.94
N ASP A 199 8.23 8.67 -8.29
CA ASP A 199 8.85 9.90 -8.79
C ASP A 199 10.28 9.71 -9.34
N MET A 200 11.13 8.90 -8.69
CA MET A 200 12.50 8.67 -9.18
C MET A 200 12.51 7.86 -10.48
N LEU A 201 11.55 6.97 -10.70
CA LEU A 201 11.43 6.24 -11.96
C LEU A 201 10.83 7.13 -13.06
N GLU A 202 9.86 7.99 -12.75
CA GLU A 202 9.38 9.01 -13.70
C GLU A 202 10.57 9.89 -14.15
N ARG A 203 11.35 10.36 -13.17
CA ARG A 203 12.48 11.23 -13.46
C ARG A 203 13.60 10.52 -14.20
N TRP A 204 13.86 9.24 -13.92
CA TRP A 204 14.85 8.42 -14.61
C TRP A 204 14.41 8.06 -16.04
N SER A 205 13.11 7.85 -16.26
CA SER A 205 12.53 7.61 -17.59
C SER A 205 12.61 8.84 -18.50
N ASN A 206 12.92 10.02 -17.93
CA ASN A 206 12.75 11.35 -18.53
C ASN A 206 11.27 11.61 -18.88
N CYS A 207 10.38 11.31 -17.94
CA CYS A 207 8.92 11.50 -18.04
C CYS A 207 8.32 10.80 -19.29
N ILE A 208 8.78 9.57 -19.56
CA ILE A 208 8.22 8.63 -20.56
C ILE A 208 7.22 7.67 -19.89
N PHE A 209 7.53 7.29 -18.65
CA PHE A 209 6.66 6.66 -17.64
C PHE A 209 6.70 7.56 -16.40
#